data_AF-A0A969SE06-F1
#
_entry.id   AF-A0A969SE06-F1
#
_cell.length_a   1.000
_cell.length_b   1.000
_cell.length_c   1.000
_cell.angle_alpha   90.00
_cell.angle_beta   90.00
_cell.angle_gamma   90.00
#
_symmetry.space_group_name_H-M   'P 1'
#
loop_
_entity.id
_entity.type
_entity.pdbx_description
1 polymer ?
#
loop_
_entity_poly.entity_id
_entity_poly.type
_entity_poly.pdbx_seq_one_letter_code
_entity_poly.pdbx_strand_id
1 'polypeptide(L)' 'DFAPLDETCACYACQNFSRAYISHLVRSQEILAYTLLSIHNITELIRFTQRIREAILSDRFATEFAHWLD' A
#
# COMPACT_ATOMS: atom_id res chain seq x y z
N ASP A 1 -14.81 -6.07 -4.08
CA ASP A 1 -14.95 -5.30 -5.35
C ASP A 1 -13.88 -5.75 -6.33
N PHE A 2 -14.03 -5.44 -7.62
CA PHE A 2 -13.07 -5.78 -8.68
C PHE A 2 -11.96 -4.72 -8.87
N ALA A 3 -11.91 -3.71 -8.00
CA ALA A 3 -10.85 -2.69 -8.02
C ALA A 3 -9.53 -3.27 -7.47
N PRO A 4 -8.37 -2.67 -7.77
CA PRO A 4 -7.11 -3.02 -7.11
C PRO A 4 -7.15 -2.69 -5.61
N LEU A 5 -6.10 -3.06 -4.85
CA LEU A 5 -6.00 -2.69 -3.44
C LEU A 5 -5.95 -1.16 -3.25
N ASP A 6 -5.12 -0.50 -4.06
CA ASP A 6 -4.95 0.96 -4.18
C ASP A 6 -4.78 1.31 -5.66
N GLU A 7 -5.58 2.24 -6.18
CA GLU A 7 -5.56 2.69 -7.57
C GLU A 7 -4.29 3.50 -7.92
N THR A 8 -3.61 4.04 -6.91
CA THR A 8 -2.38 4.83 -7.08
C THR A 8 -1.11 3.98 -6.94
N CYS A 9 -1.22 2.71 -6.57
CA CYS A 9 -0.10 1.83 -6.31
C CYS A 9 0.35 1.11 -7.59
N ALA A 10 1.63 1.29 -7.95
CA ALA A 10 2.23 0.66 -9.12
C ALA A 10 2.82 -0.74 -8.85
N CYS A 11 2.51 -1.37 -7.71
CA CYS A 11 3.07 -2.68 -7.38
C CYS A 11 2.43 -3.81 -8.20
N TYR A 12 3.12 -4.94 -8.31
CA TYR A 12 2.64 -6.10 -9.07
C TYR A 12 1.24 -6.56 -8.62
N ALA A 13 0.94 -6.52 -7.32
CA ALA A 13 -0.38 -6.91 -6.82
C ALA A 13 -1.50 -5.98 -7.33
N CYS A 14 -1.30 -4.66 -7.26
CA CYS A 14 -2.31 -3.67 -7.66
C CYS A 14 -2.48 -3.58 -9.18
N GLN A 15 -1.42 -3.84 -9.95
CA GLN A 15 -1.51 -3.79 -11.41
C GLN A 15 -2.19 -5.01 -12.04
N ASN A 16 -2.20 -6.15 -11.35
CA ASN A 16 -2.58 -7.44 -11.95
C ASN A 16 -3.76 -8.13 -11.26
N PHE A 17 -4.13 -7.74 -10.04
CA PHE A 17 -5.14 -8.45 -9.26
C PHE A 17 -6.14 -7.50 -8.62
N SER A 18 -7.38 -7.97 -8.54
CA SER A 18 -8.43 -7.27 -7.82
C SER A 18 -8.44 -7.61 -6.34
N ARG A 19 -9.02 -6.71 -5.54
CA ARG A 19 -9.31 -6.92 -4.13
C ARG A 19 -10.19 -8.16 -3.91
N ALA A 20 -11.19 -8.39 -4.77
CA ALA A 20 -12.01 -9.60 -4.73
C ALA A 20 -11.18 -10.87 -4.90
N TYR A 21 -10.26 -10.91 -5.87
CA TYR A 21 -9.41 -12.07 -6.11
C TYR A 21 -8.45 -12.33 -4.94
N ILE A 22 -7.77 -11.30 -4.44
CA ILE A 22 -6.88 -11.43 -3.28
C ILE A 22 -7.68 -11.89 -2.06
N SER A 23 -8.87 -11.34 -1.85
CA SER A 23 -9.77 -11.73 -0.75
C SER A 23 -10.26 -13.18 -0.88
N HIS A 24 -10.45 -13.68 -2.10
CA HIS A 24 -10.69 -15.10 -2.35
C HIS A 24 -9.49 -15.95 -1.95
N LEU A 25 -8.28 -15.61 -2.39
CA LEU A 25 -7.06 -16.35 -2.04
C LEU A 25 -6.83 -16.43 -0.52
N VAL A 26 -7.08 -15.32 0.20
CA VAL A 26 -7.00 -15.30 1.67
C VAL A 26 -7.97 -16.29 2.31
N ARG A 27 -9.23 -16.32 1.86
CA ARG A 27 -10.25 -17.24 2.39
C ARG A 27 -9.95 -18.70 2.06
N SER A 28 -9.34 -18.94 0.90
CA SER A 28 -8.88 -20.25 0.46
C SER A 28 -7.57 -20.68 1.14
N GLN A 29 -6.95 -19.84 1.96
CA GLN A 29 -5.66 -20.08 2.63
C GLN A 29 -4.50 -20.34 1.66
N GLU A 30 -4.56 -19.73 0.48
CA GLU A 30 -3.54 -19.88 -0.56
C GLU A 30 -2.30 -19.04 -0.27
N ILE A 31 -1.11 -19.62 -0.42
CA ILE A 31 0.16 -18.94 -0.10
C ILE A 31 0.37 -17.68 -0.94
N LEU A 32 -0.14 -17.69 -2.18
CA LEU A 32 -0.08 -16.56 -3.10
C LEU A 32 -0.70 -15.29 -2.51
N ALA A 33 -1.73 -15.41 -1.66
CA ALA A 33 -2.34 -14.28 -0.98
C ALA A 33 -1.29 -13.49 -0.18
N TYR A 34 -0.49 -14.19 0.62
CA TYR A 34 0.52 -13.58 1.48
C TYR A 34 1.64 -12.95 0.66
N THR A 35 2.04 -13.57 -0.45
CA THR A 35 3.03 -12.99 -1.37
C THR A 35 2.53 -11.68 -1.97
N LEU A 36 1.31 -11.65 -2.52
CA LEU A 36 0.74 -10.45 -3.13
C LEU A 36 0.54 -9.32 -2.11
N LEU A 37 0.04 -9.64 -0.92
CA LEU A 37 -0.12 -8.67 0.16
C LEU A 37 1.24 -8.14 0.65
N SER A 38 2.26 -8.98 0.73
CA SER A 38 3.61 -8.56 1.12
C SER A 38 4.21 -7.59 0.11
N ILE A 39 4.05 -7.87 -1.19
CA ILE A 39 4.47 -6.97 -2.27
C ILE A 39 3.80 -5.60 -2.13
N HIS A 40 2.48 -5.56 -1.94
CA HIS A 40 1.74 -4.31 -1.78
C HIS A 40 2.16 -3.55 -0.51
N ASN A 41 2.14 -4.21 0.64
CA ASN A 41 2.40 -3.58 1.93
C ASN A 41 3.83 -3.02 2.03
N ILE A 42 4.83 -3.75 1.52
CA ILE A 42 6.21 -3.25 1.51
C ILE A 42 6.36 -2.07 0.55
N THR A 43 5.69 -2.12 -0.61
CA THR A 43 5.69 -0.98 -1.55
C THR A 43 5.10 0.27 -0.90
N GLU A 44 3.95 0.15 -0.22
CA GLU A 44 3.32 1.27 0.47
C GLU A 44 4.17 1.78 1.64
N LEU A 45 4.79 0.89 2.43
CA LEU A 45 5.67 1.30 3.51
C LEU A 45 6.86 2.14 3.00
N ILE A 46 7.47 1.72 1.88
CA ILE A 46 8.55 2.47 1.24
C ILE A 46 8.05 3.82 0.72
N ARG A 47 6.92 3.85 -0.01
CA ARG A 47 6.33 5.11 -0.51
C ARG A 47 5.99 6.07 0.62
N PHE A 48 5.40 5.56 1.70
CA PHE A 48 5.01 6.34 2.87
C PHE A 48 6.23 6.95 3.56
N THR A 49 7.27 6.15 3.81
CA THR A 49 8.51 6.63 4.43
C THR A 49 9.29 7.62 3.53
N GLN A 50 9.24 7.44 2.21
CA GLN A 50 9.78 8.42 1.26
C GLN A 50 9.05 9.77 1.34
N ARG A 51 7.71 9.77 1.40
CA ARG A 51 6.91 10.99 1.58
C ARG A 51 7.21 11.68 2.89
N ILE A 52 7.35 10.93 3.99
CA ILE A 52 7.78 11.49 5.28
C ILE A 52 9.14 12.18 5.13
N ARG A 53 10.12 11.49 4.54
CA ARG A 53 11.47 12.05 4.35
C ARG A 53 11.42 13.34 3.52
N GLU A 54 10.66 13.36 2.44
CA GLU A 54 10.51 14.55 1.59
C GLU A 54 9.85 15.72 2.34
N ALA A 55 8.83 15.45 3.13
CA ALA A 55 8.16 16.47 3.93
C ALA A 55 9.08 17.05 5.02
N ILE A 56 9.93 16.23 5.64
CA ILE A 56 10.95 16.68 6.60
C ILE A 56 11.97 17.58 5.91
N LEU A 57 12.53 17.15 4.77
CA LEU A 57 13.54 17.92 4.03
C LEU A 57 12.98 19.23 3.45
N SER A 58 11.67 19.29 3.22
CA SER A 58 10.99 20.46 2.70
C SER A 58 10.41 21.38 3.78
N ASP A 59 10.66 21.10 5.06
CA ASP A 59 10.09 21.82 6.21
C ASP A 59 8.55 21.89 6.20
N ARG A 60 7.89 20.86 5.68
CA ARG A 60 6.42 20.73 5.61
C ARG A 60 5.86 19.57 6.41
N PHE A 61 6.69 18.80 7.11
CA PHE A 61 6.28 17.60 7.84
C PHE A 61 5.12 17.87 8.81
N ALA A 62 5.24 18.90 9.66
CA ALA A 62 4.21 19.22 10.65
C ALA A 62 2.86 19.62 10.02
N THR A 63 2.85 20.11 8.78
CA THR A 63 1.60 20.45 8.06
C THR A 63 1.03 19.24 7.32
N GLU A 64 1.86 18.52 6.55
CA GLU A 64 1.41 17.38 5.73
C GLU A 64 1.01 16.15 6.57
N PHE A 65 1.67 15.94 7.70
CA PHE A 65 1.46 14.78 8.57
C PHE A 65 0.75 15.13 9.89
N ALA A 66 0.19 16.35 10.03
CA ALA A 66 -0.51 16.80 11.25
C ALA A 66 -1.51 15.75 11.78
N HIS A 67 -2.35 15.21 10.89
CA HIS A 67 -3.39 14.22 11.23
C HIS A 67 -2.87 12.87 11.78
N TRP A 68 -1.55 12.60 11.70
CA TRP A 68 -0.92 11.43 12.30
C TRP A 68 -0.25 11.73 13.66
N LEU A 69 -0.16 13.01 14.04
CA LEU A 69 0.51 13.47 15.26
C LEU A 69 -0.46 13.74 16.40
N ASP A 70 -1.76 13.81 16.10
CA ASP A 70 -2.87 13.83 17.07
C ASP A 70 -3.07 12.45 17.73
#